data_AF-A0AAD8SDG0-F1
#
_entry.id   AF-A0AAD8SDG0-F1
#
_cell.length_a   1.000
_cell.length_b   1.000
_cell.length_c   1.000
_cell.angle_alpha   90.00
_cell.angle_beta   90.00
_cell.angle_gamma   90.00
#
_symmetry.space_group_name_H-M   'P 1'
#
loop_
_entity.id
_entity.type
_entity.pdbx_description
1 polymer ?
#
loop_
_entity_poly.entity_id
_entity_poly.type
_entity_poly.pdbx_seq_one_letter_code
_entity_poly.pdbx_strand_id
1 'polypeptide(L)'
;MGEYFCSTCKFLDDDVDKEQYHCKDCGICRVGGKEKFFHCQKCGSCYSVTLRDKHRCIEDSMKNNCPICYEYLFDSLRETSVLRCGHTMHLQCFHEMLKHDKFTCPMCSMSIFDMEKFLSALDAEIEANFLRTDYMGKGWMVCNDCRDTTRVYPGMAGLRKCCHCQSYNTCRVAPPVLPA
;
A
#
# COMPACT_ATOMS: atom_id res chain seq x y z
N MET A 1 -32.37 1.40 -25.37
CA MET A 1 -33.16 2.21 -24.42
C MET A 1 -32.41 1.98 -23.14
N GLY A 2 -31.64 2.96 -22.64
CA GLY A 2 -30.64 2.68 -21.61
C GLY A 2 -31.26 2.02 -20.39
N GLU A 3 -30.99 0.72 -20.26
CA GLU A 3 -31.54 -0.15 -19.22
C GLU A 3 -31.04 0.26 -17.83
N TYR A 4 -29.84 0.87 -17.75
CA TYR A 4 -29.37 1.59 -16.58
C TYR A 4 -29.41 3.11 -16.79
N PHE A 5 -30.09 3.81 -15.89
CA PHE A 5 -30.07 5.27 -15.82
C PHE A 5 -29.81 5.76 -14.39
N CYS A 6 -28.79 6.61 -14.25
CA CYS A 6 -28.55 7.36 -13.03
C CYS A 6 -28.94 8.82 -13.22
N SER A 7 -29.98 9.27 -12.53
CA SER A 7 -30.44 10.66 -12.56
C SER A 7 -29.45 11.65 -11.94
N THR A 8 -28.74 11.24 -10.88
CA THR A 8 -27.72 12.07 -10.21
C THR A 8 -26.53 12.37 -11.12
N CYS A 9 -25.97 11.33 -11.73
CA CYS A 9 -24.82 11.46 -12.62
C CYS A 9 -25.21 11.78 -14.07
N LYS A 10 -26.51 11.78 -14.39
CA LYS A 10 -27.07 11.87 -15.75
C LYS A 10 -26.41 10.88 -16.72
N PHE A 11 -26.13 9.67 -16.22
CA PHE A 11 -25.44 8.61 -16.95
C PHE A 11 -26.46 7.57 -17.42
N LEU A 12 -26.45 7.26 -18.72
CA LEU A 12 -27.15 6.11 -19.30
C LEU A 12 -26.13 5.09 -19.79
N ASP A 13 -26.40 3.82 -19.51
CA ASP A 13 -25.69 2.68 -20.09
C ASP A 13 -26.73 1.62 -20.48
N ASP A 14 -26.60 1.05 -21.67
CA ASP A 14 -27.48 -0.02 -22.16
C ASP A 14 -26.98 -1.41 -21.70
N ASP A 15 -25.74 -1.52 -21.24
CA ASP A 15 -25.11 -2.79 -20.83
C ASP A 15 -25.31 -3.07 -19.34
N VAL A 16 -26.34 -3.83 -18.98
CA VAL A 16 -26.64 -4.19 -17.57
C VAL A 16 -25.75 -5.27 -16.98
N ASP A 17 -24.96 -5.97 -17.79
CA ASP A 17 -24.11 -7.06 -17.33
C ASP A 17 -22.96 -6.54 -16.45
N LYS A 18 -22.63 -5.25 -16.54
CA LYS A 18 -21.65 -4.59 -15.66
C LYS A 18 -22.15 -4.38 -14.23
N GLU A 19 -23.43 -4.65 -13.94
CA GLU A 19 -24.05 -4.48 -12.63
C GLU A 19 -23.79 -3.08 -12.03
N GLN A 20 -24.09 -2.02 -12.80
CA GLN A 20 -23.83 -0.64 -12.39
C GLN A 20 -24.68 -0.24 -11.18
N TYR A 21 -24.11 0.59 -10.30
CA TYR A 21 -24.83 1.16 -9.18
C TYR A 21 -24.28 2.53 -8.80
N HIS A 22 -25.16 3.41 -8.32
CA HIS A 22 -24.76 4.70 -7.80
C HIS A 22 -24.42 4.60 -6.31
N CYS A 23 -23.20 5.02 -5.93
CA CYS A 23 -22.85 5.20 -4.52
C CYS A 23 -23.22 6.63 -4.09
N LYS A 24 -24.17 6.75 -3.15
CA LYS A 24 -24.63 8.05 -2.65
C LYS A 24 -23.53 8.82 -1.91
N ASP A 25 -22.70 8.11 -1.14
CA ASP A 25 -21.62 8.72 -0.35
C ASP A 25 -20.47 9.24 -1.23
N CYS A 26 -20.13 8.51 -2.31
CA CYS A 26 -19.13 8.98 -3.27
C CYS A 26 -19.70 9.95 -4.31
N GLY A 27 -21.00 9.95 -4.56
CA GLY A 27 -21.64 10.79 -5.59
C GLY A 27 -21.38 10.35 -7.04
N ILE A 28 -20.85 9.14 -7.26
CA ILE A 28 -20.50 8.61 -8.58
C ILE A 28 -21.07 7.21 -8.81
N CYS A 29 -21.27 6.87 -10.09
CA CYS A 29 -21.62 5.51 -10.50
C CYS A 29 -20.38 4.60 -10.48
N ARG A 30 -20.56 3.38 -9.98
CA ARG A 30 -19.58 2.30 -9.97
C ARG A 30 -20.16 1.07 -10.68
N VAL A 31 -19.32 0.08 -10.95
CA VAL A 31 -19.68 -1.18 -11.63
C VAL A 31 -19.30 -2.38 -10.75
N GLY A 32 -19.83 -3.55 -11.06
CA GLY A 32 -19.51 -4.82 -10.39
C GLY A 32 -20.44 -5.21 -9.25
N GLY A 33 -21.65 -4.65 -9.19
CA GLY A 33 -22.72 -5.09 -8.29
C GLY A 33 -22.65 -4.44 -6.91
N LYS A 34 -23.75 -3.82 -6.48
CA LYS A 34 -23.82 -3.08 -5.21
C LYS A 34 -23.53 -3.99 -4.00
N GLU A 35 -23.94 -5.25 -4.05
CA GLU A 35 -23.74 -6.20 -2.95
C GLU A 35 -22.28 -6.64 -2.77
N LYS A 36 -21.44 -6.53 -3.81
CA LYS A 36 -20.02 -6.91 -3.75
C LYS A 36 -19.13 -5.80 -3.22
N PHE A 37 -19.68 -4.61 -2.98
CA PHE A 37 -18.94 -3.44 -2.52
C PHE A 37 -19.57 -2.80 -1.27
N PHE A 38 -18.76 -2.08 -0.50
CA PHE A 38 -19.22 -1.27 0.61
C PHE A 38 -18.46 0.07 0.61
N HIS A 39 -19.12 1.13 1.08
CA HIS A 39 -18.47 2.42 1.27
C HIS A 39 -17.83 2.49 2.65
N CYS A 40 -16.52 2.76 2.72
CA CYS A 40 -15.82 3.03 3.95
C CYS A 40 -15.82 4.55 4.21
N GLN A 41 -16.60 4.99 5.21
CA GLN A 41 -16.74 6.39 5.58
C GLN A 41 -15.41 7.04 5.99
N LYS A 42 -14.53 6.29 6.66
CA LYS A 42 -13.21 6.78 7.06
C LYS A 42 -12.27 6.99 5.88
N CYS A 43 -12.30 6.10 4.89
CA CYS A 43 -11.46 6.22 3.70
C CYS A 43 -12.08 7.13 2.62
N GLY A 44 -13.38 7.41 2.71
CA GLY A 44 -14.15 8.14 1.69
C GLY A 44 -14.27 7.38 0.36
N SER A 45 -14.22 6.04 0.37
CA SER A 45 -14.18 5.24 -0.86
C SER A 45 -14.95 3.91 -0.78
N CYS A 46 -15.38 3.43 -1.94
CA CYS A 46 -15.99 2.11 -2.11
C CYS A 46 -14.93 1.04 -2.31
N TYR A 47 -14.99 -0.02 -1.51
CA TYR A 47 -14.12 -1.19 -1.61
C TYR A 47 -14.94 -2.47 -1.77
N SER A 48 -14.32 -3.52 -2.28
CA SER A 48 -14.93 -4.86 -2.28
C SER A 48 -15.21 -5.29 -0.84
N VAL A 49 -16.33 -5.98 -0.60
CA VAL A 49 -16.70 -6.55 0.70
C VAL A 49 -15.62 -7.46 1.28
N THR A 50 -14.75 -8.03 0.44
CA THR A 50 -13.59 -8.82 0.87
C THR A 50 -12.58 -8.03 1.73
N LEU A 51 -12.52 -6.71 1.54
CA LEU A 51 -11.65 -5.78 2.27
C LEU A 51 -12.31 -5.20 3.53
N ARG A 52 -13.57 -5.58 3.82
CA ARG A 52 -14.26 -5.15 5.05
C ARG A 52 -13.44 -5.59 6.26
N ASP A 53 -13.11 -4.64 7.13
CA ASP A 53 -12.33 -4.80 8.37
C ASP A 53 -10.88 -5.31 8.22
N LYS A 54 -10.42 -5.58 6.98
CA LYS A 54 -9.05 -6.05 6.70
C LYS A 54 -8.12 -4.96 6.16
N HIS A 55 -8.68 -3.90 5.57
CA HIS A 55 -7.88 -2.82 5.02
C HIS A 55 -7.43 -1.84 6.10
N ARG A 56 -6.21 -1.33 5.97
CA ARG A 56 -5.72 -0.25 6.82
C ARG A 56 -6.39 1.05 6.40
N CYS A 57 -7.35 1.52 7.19
CA CYS A 57 -8.05 2.77 6.92
C CYS A 57 -7.11 3.97 7.08
N ILE A 58 -6.81 4.64 5.98
CA ILE A 58 -6.19 5.97 5.95
C ILE A 58 -7.25 6.96 5.50
N GLU A 59 -7.36 8.07 6.23
CA GLU A 59 -8.28 9.15 5.88
C GLU A 59 -7.97 9.68 4.49
N ASP A 60 -9.03 9.84 3.69
CA ASP A 60 -8.94 10.41 2.35
C ASP A 60 -7.90 9.75 1.42
N SER A 61 -7.66 8.43 1.60
CA SER A 61 -6.65 7.70 0.83
C SER A 61 -6.81 7.89 -0.69
N MET A 62 -8.07 7.91 -1.16
CA MET A 62 -8.42 8.10 -2.57
C MET A 62 -8.46 9.55 -3.05
N LYS A 63 -8.41 10.54 -2.16
CA LYS A 63 -8.30 11.96 -2.54
C LYS A 63 -6.84 12.35 -2.75
N ASN A 64 -6.10 11.48 -3.42
CA ASN A 64 -4.70 11.68 -3.77
C ASN A 64 -4.49 11.36 -5.24
N ASN A 65 -3.37 11.82 -5.77
CA ASN A 65 -2.94 11.49 -7.12
C ASN A 65 -2.22 10.14 -7.11
N CYS A 66 -2.37 9.37 -8.18
CA CYS A 66 -1.61 8.16 -8.37
C CYS A 66 -0.11 8.51 -8.41
N PRO A 67 0.76 7.85 -7.61
CA PRO A 67 2.18 8.19 -7.54
C PRO A 67 2.98 7.86 -8.82
N ILE A 68 2.35 7.20 -9.79
CA ILE A 68 2.99 6.73 -11.02
C ILE A 68 2.53 7.58 -12.21
N CYS A 69 1.22 7.72 -12.44
CA CYS A 69 0.69 8.50 -13.56
C CYS A 69 0.25 9.92 -13.18
N TYR A 70 0.27 10.28 -11.89
CA TYR A 70 -0.14 11.60 -11.36
C TYR A 70 -1.60 12.00 -11.64
N GLU A 71 -2.41 11.10 -12.16
CA GLU A 71 -3.86 11.29 -12.30
C GLU A 71 -4.55 11.21 -10.93
N TYR A 72 -5.58 12.02 -10.75
CA TYR A 72 -6.37 12.04 -9.53
C TYR A 72 -7.22 10.76 -9.41
N LEU A 73 -7.08 10.03 -8.30
CA LEU A 73 -7.66 8.68 -8.16
C LEU A 73 -9.18 8.68 -8.04
N PHE A 74 -9.76 9.71 -7.43
CA PHE A 74 -11.20 9.76 -7.17
C PHE A 74 -12.03 9.95 -8.44
N ASP A 75 -11.57 10.82 -9.36
CA ASP A 75 -12.26 11.12 -10.61
C ASP A 75 -11.95 10.12 -11.73
N SER A 76 -10.94 9.29 -11.53
CA SER A 76 -10.53 8.28 -12.51
C SER A 76 -11.52 7.13 -12.58
N LEU A 77 -11.85 6.73 -13.81
CA LEU A 77 -12.65 5.53 -14.09
C LEU A 77 -11.83 4.24 -14.01
N ARG A 78 -10.50 4.36 -13.82
CA ARG A 78 -9.60 3.21 -13.78
C ARG A 78 -9.70 2.52 -12.43
N GLU A 79 -9.55 1.20 -12.45
CA GLU A 79 -9.51 0.41 -11.23
C GLU A 79 -8.36 0.84 -10.32
N THR A 80 -8.61 0.87 -9.02
CA THR A 80 -7.64 1.23 -8.00
C THR A 80 -7.37 0.07 -7.05
N SER A 81 -6.11 -0.10 -6.69
CA SER A 81 -5.65 -1.06 -5.69
C SER A 81 -5.27 -0.35 -4.39
N VAL A 82 -5.66 -0.95 -3.26
CA VAL A 82 -5.28 -0.50 -1.91
C VAL A 82 -4.08 -1.32 -1.47
N LEU A 83 -2.94 -0.67 -1.22
CA LEU A 83 -1.75 -1.33 -0.69
C LEU A 83 -1.93 -1.67 0.79
N ARG A 84 -1.10 -2.58 1.32
CA ARG A 84 -1.09 -2.93 2.75
C ARG A 84 -0.88 -1.77 3.70
N CYS A 85 -0.07 -0.79 3.27
CA CYS A 85 0.14 0.42 4.05
C CYS A 85 -1.11 1.31 4.13
N GLY A 86 -2.14 1.06 3.32
CA GLY A 86 -3.39 1.83 3.22
C GLY A 86 -3.41 2.84 2.08
N HIS A 87 -2.27 3.12 1.44
CA HIS A 87 -2.19 4.01 0.27
C HIS A 87 -2.80 3.35 -0.96
N THR A 88 -3.45 4.16 -1.79
CA THR A 88 -4.10 3.71 -3.02
C THR A 88 -3.34 4.14 -4.28
N MET A 89 -3.44 3.34 -5.34
CA MET A 89 -2.95 3.69 -6.69
C MET A 89 -3.78 2.95 -7.75
N HIS A 90 -3.66 3.33 -9.02
CA HIS A 90 -4.29 2.56 -10.09
C HIS A 90 -3.76 1.12 -10.15
N LEU A 91 -4.64 0.16 -10.41
CA LEU A 91 -4.27 -1.26 -10.52
C LEU A 91 -3.27 -1.50 -11.66
N GLN A 92 -3.46 -0.82 -12.78
CA GLN A 92 -2.51 -0.92 -13.90
C GLN A 92 -1.13 -0.36 -13.52
N CYS A 93 -1.09 0.78 -12.83
CA CYS A 93 0.16 1.35 -12.33
C CYS A 93 0.82 0.44 -11.28
N PHE A 94 0.03 -0.21 -10.43
CA PHE A 94 0.51 -1.23 -9.51
C PHE A 94 1.17 -2.40 -10.26
N HIS A 95 0.56 -2.94 -11.31
CA HIS A 95 1.17 -3.99 -12.12
C HIS A 95 2.45 -3.56 -12.82
N GLU A 96 2.50 -2.34 -13.36
CA GLU A 96 3.74 -1.80 -13.96
C GLU A 96 4.85 -1.67 -12.91
N MET A 97 4.52 -1.22 -11.70
CA MET A 97 5.47 -1.17 -10.58
C MET A 97 6.06 -2.56 -10.26
N LEU A 98 5.22 -3.60 -10.29
CA LEU A 98 5.67 -4.98 -10.07
C LEU A 98 6.58 -5.50 -11.19
N LYS A 99 6.32 -5.13 -12.45
CA LYS A 99 7.17 -5.52 -13.60
C LYS A 99 8.58 -4.93 -13.52
N HIS A 100 8.76 -3.82 -12.80
CA HIS A 100 10.06 -3.17 -12.60
C HIS A 100 10.74 -3.57 -11.27
N ASP A 101 10.32 -4.70 -10.67
CA ASP A 101 10.85 -5.23 -9.41
C ASP A 101 10.80 -4.23 -8.24
N LYS A 102 9.78 -3.35 -8.23
CA LYS A 102 9.55 -2.39 -7.14
C LYS A 102 8.48 -2.93 -6.20
N PHE A 103 8.91 -3.45 -5.05
CA PHE A 103 8.04 -4.07 -4.05
C PHE A 103 7.73 -3.19 -2.83
N THR A 104 8.04 -1.90 -2.91
CA THR A 104 7.82 -0.93 -1.83
C THR A 104 6.84 0.14 -2.27
N CYS A 105 6.01 0.60 -1.33
CA CYS A 105 5.08 1.68 -1.58
C CYS A 105 5.85 2.97 -1.92
N PRO A 106 5.56 3.65 -3.05
CA PRO A 106 6.26 4.88 -3.41
C PRO A 106 5.95 6.06 -2.47
N MET A 107 4.85 6.00 -1.70
CA MET A 107 4.43 7.06 -0.78
C MET A 107 5.05 6.94 0.62
N CYS A 108 5.38 5.73 1.06
CA CYS A 108 5.84 5.51 2.44
C CYS A 108 6.91 4.42 2.60
N SER A 109 7.40 3.88 1.49
CA SER A 109 8.45 2.85 1.41
C SER A 109 8.13 1.53 2.11
N MET A 110 6.93 1.33 2.65
CA MET A 110 6.50 0.06 3.26
C MET A 110 6.38 -1.05 2.21
N SER A 111 6.80 -2.26 2.56
CA SER A 111 6.71 -3.45 1.70
C SER A 111 5.25 -3.76 1.35
N ILE A 112 4.98 -4.00 0.07
CA ILE A 112 3.61 -4.31 -0.41
C ILE A 112 3.25 -5.79 -0.23
N PHE A 113 4.25 -6.68 -0.23
CA PHE A 113 4.11 -8.13 -0.07
C PHE A 113 4.60 -8.66 1.27
N ASP A 114 4.17 -9.88 1.62
CA ASP A 114 4.63 -10.55 2.82
C ASP A 114 5.91 -11.24 2.39
N MET A 115 7.02 -10.59 2.66
CA MET A 115 8.30 -11.03 2.17
C MET A 115 8.89 -12.13 3.04
N GLU A 116 8.16 -12.68 4.02
CA GLU A 116 8.68 -13.66 5.00
C GLU A 116 9.51 -14.77 4.36
N LYS A 117 9.03 -15.41 3.28
CA LYS A 117 9.79 -16.44 2.56
C LYS A 117 11.06 -15.92 1.88
N PHE A 118 11.01 -14.72 1.32
CA PHE A 118 12.16 -14.07 0.70
C PHE A 118 13.19 -13.65 1.77
N LEU A 119 12.72 -13.13 2.90
CA LEU A 119 13.56 -12.74 4.03
C LEU A 119 14.26 -13.94 4.66
N SER A 120 13.58 -15.09 4.77
CA SER A 120 14.20 -16.33 5.25
C SER A 120 15.28 -16.86 4.31
N ALA A 121 15.12 -16.70 3.00
CA ALA A 121 16.18 -17.03 2.04
C ALA A 121 17.38 -16.08 2.18
N LEU A 122 17.12 -14.79 2.38
CA LEU A 122 18.15 -13.78 2.65
C LEU A 122 18.90 -14.06 3.97
N ASP A 123 18.19 -14.47 5.02
CA ASP A 123 18.76 -14.87 6.31
C ASP A 123 19.78 -16.01 6.11
N ALA A 124 19.40 -17.05 5.37
CA ALA A 124 20.29 -18.19 5.09
C ALA A 124 21.53 -17.80 4.29
N GLU A 125 21.41 -16.86 3.35
CA GLU A 125 22.53 -16.37 2.55
C GLU A 125 23.48 -15.48 3.36
N ILE A 126 22.92 -14.66 4.28
CA ILE A 126 23.69 -13.86 5.23
C ILE A 126 24.44 -14.77 6.22
N GLU A 127 23.78 -15.81 6.73
CA GLU A 127 24.42 -16.80 7.62
C GLU A 127 25.52 -17.61 6.90
N ALA A 128 25.33 -17.93 5.63
CA ALA A 128 26.32 -18.67 4.84
C ALA A 128 27.58 -17.84 4.50
N ASN A 129 27.46 -16.52 4.35
CA ASN A 129 28.57 -15.63 3.96
C ASN A 129 29.37 -15.03 5.14
N PHE A 130 29.42 -15.73 6.28
CA PHE A 130 29.99 -15.28 7.56
C PHE A 130 31.46 -14.79 7.51
N LEU A 131 31.69 -13.56 7.05
CA LEU A 131 32.92 -12.79 7.26
C LEU A 131 32.58 -11.59 8.15
N ARG A 132 32.87 -11.73 9.46
CA ARG A 132 32.72 -10.67 10.46
C ARG A 132 33.50 -9.43 10.03
N THR A 133 32.79 -8.39 9.61
CA THR A 133 33.34 -7.04 9.54
C THR A 133 32.80 -6.26 10.75
N ASP A 134 33.52 -6.40 11.87
CA ASP A 134 33.17 -5.91 13.21
C ASP A 134 33.36 -4.38 13.41
N TYR A 135 33.34 -3.56 12.35
CA TYR A 135 33.74 -2.15 12.44
C TYR A 135 32.71 -1.17 11.88
N MET A 136 31.48 -1.19 12.39
CA MET A 136 30.59 -0.03 12.28
C MET A 136 29.92 0.26 13.63
N GLY A 137 29.97 1.50 14.10
CA GLY A 137 29.37 1.90 15.38
C GLY A 137 27.86 1.68 15.44
N LYS A 138 27.34 1.58 16.67
CA LYS A 138 25.88 1.55 16.96
C LYS A 138 25.21 2.73 16.26
N GLY A 139 24.21 2.47 15.43
CA GLY A 139 23.46 3.52 14.72
C GLY A 139 21.96 3.37 14.94
N TRP A 140 21.25 4.48 14.94
CA TRP A 140 19.79 4.47 14.99
C TRP A 140 19.22 4.12 13.63
N MET A 141 18.10 3.39 13.63
CA MET A 141 17.36 3.11 12.41
C MET A 141 15.85 3.13 12.66
N VAL A 142 15.11 3.36 11.59
CA VAL A 142 13.65 3.19 11.55
C VAL A 142 13.31 2.06 10.60
N CYS A 143 12.37 1.20 10.97
CA CYS A 143 11.85 0.17 10.08
C CYS A 143 10.64 0.71 9.30
N ASN A 144 10.66 0.65 7.97
CA ASN A 144 9.56 1.16 7.15
C ASN A 144 8.30 0.28 7.24
N ASP A 145 8.44 -0.98 7.70
CA ASP A 145 7.32 -1.92 7.79
C ASP A 145 6.57 -1.81 9.12
N CYS A 146 7.26 -1.73 10.27
CA CYS A 146 6.61 -1.55 11.58
C CYS A 146 6.59 -0.10 12.08
N ARG A 147 7.36 0.80 11.45
CA ARG A 147 7.56 2.20 11.85
C ARG A 147 8.25 2.41 13.20
N ASP A 148 8.76 1.35 13.83
CA ASP A 148 9.53 1.46 15.06
C ASP A 148 10.94 1.98 14.80
N THR A 149 11.42 2.81 15.73
CA THR A 149 12.80 3.28 15.77
C THR A 149 13.56 2.47 16.81
N THR A 150 14.60 1.77 16.38
CA THR A 150 15.41 0.94 17.27
C THR A 150 16.90 1.18 17.07
N ARG A 151 17.64 0.96 18.14
CA ARG A 151 19.10 1.00 18.12
C ARG A 151 19.59 -0.42 17.90
N VAL A 152 20.14 -0.68 16.73
CA VAL A 152 20.68 -2.00 16.39
C VAL A 152 22.15 -1.94 16.03
N TYR A 153 22.81 -3.07 16.29
CA TYR A 153 24.15 -3.34 15.82
C TYR A 153 24.16 -3.47 14.29
N PRO A 154 25.28 -3.19 13.62
CA PRO A 154 25.39 -3.46 12.19
C PRO A 154 25.19 -4.95 11.94
N GLY A 155 24.29 -5.30 11.00
CA GLY A 155 24.28 -6.60 10.35
C GLY A 155 25.22 -6.62 9.14
N MET A 156 25.44 -7.81 8.57
CA MET A 156 26.31 -8.00 7.40
C MET A 156 25.82 -7.20 6.18
N ALA A 157 26.75 -6.72 5.33
CA ALA A 157 26.47 -5.95 4.12
C ALA A 157 25.68 -4.64 4.33
N GLY A 158 25.64 -4.10 5.55
CA GLY A 158 24.91 -2.88 5.87
C GLY A 158 23.40 -3.07 6.04
N LEU A 159 22.90 -4.30 5.83
CA LEU A 159 21.51 -4.70 6.05
C LEU A 159 21.26 -4.89 7.55
N ARG A 160 20.17 -4.31 8.04
CA ARG A 160 19.80 -4.36 9.46
C ARG A 160 18.41 -4.94 9.59
N LYS A 161 18.30 -6.01 10.36
CA LYS A 161 17.04 -6.68 10.63
C LYS A 161 16.32 -5.98 11.77
N CYS A 162 15.05 -5.66 11.58
CA CYS A 162 14.20 -5.12 12.64
C CYS A 162 13.92 -6.20 13.69
N CYS A 163 14.17 -5.93 14.97
CA CYS A 163 13.88 -6.88 16.05
C CYS A 163 12.37 -7.12 16.26
N HIS A 164 11.51 -6.19 15.86
CA HIS A 164 10.07 -6.29 16.06
C HIS A 164 9.36 -7.10 14.96
N CYS A 165 9.66 -6.81 13.69
CA CYS A 165 8.97 -7.44 12.55
C CYS A 165 9.88 -8.28 11.65
N GLN A 166 11.16 -8.45 12.02
CA GLN A 166 12.14 -9.23 11.27
C GLN A 166 12.40 -8.75 9.82
N SER A 167 11.86 -7.59 9.45
CA SER A 167 12.07 -6.97 8.14
C SER A 167 13.46 -6.34 8.00
N TYR A 168 13.99 -6.42 6.79
CA TYR A 168 15.23 -5.75 6.36
C TYR A 168 14.98 -4.37 5.72
N ASN A 169 13.72 -3.97 5.55
CA ASN A 169 13.33 -2.67 4.99
C ASN A 169 13.51 -1.55 6.04
N THR A 170 14.77 -1.18 6.27
CA THR A 170 15.19 -0.30 7.35
C THR A 170 16.05 0.84 6.82
N CYS A 171 15.91 2.03 7.42
CA CYS A 171 16.65 3.23 7.04
C CYS A 171 17.44 3.75 8.24
N ARG A 172 18.71 4.15 8.02
CA ARG A 172 19.51 4.78 9.08
C ARG A 172 19.01 6.19 9.35
N VAL A 173 18.90 6.54 10.62
CA VAL A 173 18.49 7.87 11.06
C VAL A 173 19.47 8.42 12.10
N ALA A 174 19.47 9.74 12.27
CA ALA A 174 20.17 10.38 13.38
C ALA A 174 19.55 9.94 14.73
N PRO A 175 20.28 10.09 15.86
CA PRO A 175 19.70 9.86 17.17
C PRO A 175 18.40 10.65 17.37
N PRO A 176 17.32 10.03 17.88
CA PRO A 176 16.11 10.77 18.20
C PRO A 176 16.45 11.83 19.25
N VAL A 177 16.03 13.07 18.98
CA VAL A 177 16.13 14.16 19.94
C VAL A 177 15.08 13.88 21.01
N LEU A 178 15.52 13.40 22.18
CA LEU A 178 14.62 13.23 23.31
C LEU A 178 14.13 14.62 23.76
N PRO A 179 12.82 14.84 23.96
CA PRO A 179 12.35 16.07 24.58
C PRO A 179 12.96 16.17 25.99
N ALA A 180 13.46 17.36 26.30
CA ALA A 180 14.09 17.71 27.57
C ALA A 180 13.13 17.62 28.76
#